data_AF-R7TDA8-F1
#
_entry.id   AF-R7TDA8-F1
#
_cell.length_a   1.000
_cell.length_b   1.000
_cell.length_c   1.000
_cell.angle_alpha   90.00
_cell.angle_beta   90.00
_cell.angle_gamma   90.00
#
_symmetry.space_group_name_H-M   'P 1'
#
loop_
_entity.id
_entity.type
_entity.pdbx_description
1 polymer ?
#
loop_
_entity_poly.entity_id
_entity_poly.type
_entity_poly.pdbx_seq_one_letter_code
_entity_poly.pdbx_strand_id
1 'polypeptide(L)'
;LICNKMEQDIKDYERLSSLYPGVFIRVKYEDLVLDPKQFGKTVYQHIGLEDCSASWLKTVQSSLHGSKASGSFGTSRKNGTEAIEKWRKEMTDQKLNEVNQICENVLSTLGY
;
A
#
# COMPACT_ATOMS: atom_id res chain seq x y z
N LEU A 1 8.14 4.39 -15.99
CA LEU A 1 8.32 3.40 -14.90
C LEU A 1 7.23 3.62 -13.85
N ILE A 2 6.98 2.65 -12.97
CA ILE A 2 5.98 2.80 -11.91
C ILE A 2 6.35 3.94 -10.95
N CYS A 3 7.63 4.14 -10.65
CA CYS A 3 8.05 5.20 -9.73
C CYS A 3 7.75 6.61 -10.25
N ASN A 4 7.80 6.88 -11.56
CA ASN A 4 7.37 8.19 -12.10
C ASN A 4 5.87 8.45 -11.83
N LYS A 5 5.03 7.41 -11.84
CA LYS A 5 3.61 7.54 -11.47
C LYS A 5 3.46 7.78 -9.98
N MET A 6 4.20 7.06 -9.15
CA MET A 6 4.21 7.27 -7.70
C MET A 6 4.70 8.69 -7.35
N GLU A 7 5.70 9.22 -8.04
CA GLU A 7 6.16 10.59 -7.86
C GLU A 7 5.06 11.60 -8.18
N GLN A 8 4.30 11.36 -9.26
CA GLN A 8 3.14 12.17 -9.60
C GLN A 8 2.05 12.06 -8.53
N ASP A 9 1.76 10.86 -8.03
CA ASP A 9 0.78 10.64 -6.94
C ASP A 9 1.18 11.39 -5.66
N ILE A 10 2.48 11.44 -5.33
CA ILE A 10 3.00 12.21 -4.20
C ILE A 10 2.77 13.71 -4.41
N LYS A 11 3.14 14.24 -5.58
CA LYS A 11 2.96 15.67 -5.92
C LYS A 11 1.48 16.05 -5.92
N ASP A 12 0.62 15.19 -6.46
CA ASP A 12 -0.82 15.41 -6.46
C ASP A 12 -1.40 15.36 -5.05
N TYR A 13 -0.95 14.42 -4.21
CA TYR A 13 -1.34 14.38 -2.79
C TYR A 13 -0.96 15.67 -2.06
N GLU A 14 0.27 16.18 -2.24
CA GLU A 14 0.74 17.42 -1.61
C GLU A 14 -0.09 18.62 -2.07
N ARG A 15 -0.28 18.75 -3.39
CA ARG A 15 -1.08 19.81 -3.99
C ARG A 15 -2.52 19.77 -3.49
N LEU A 16 -3.15 18.61 -3.51
CA LEU A 16 -4.55 18.43 -3.10
C LEU A 16 -4.73 18.61 -1.60
N SER A 17 -3.78 18.16 -0.77
CA SER A 17 -3.83 18.36 0.68
C SER A 17 -3.66 19.84 1.05
N SER A 18 -2.90 20.60 0.27
CA SER A 18 -2.79 22.06 0.45
C SER A 18 -4.08 22.79 0.07
N LEU A 19 -4.75 22.37 -1.01
CA LEU A 19 -6.01 22.97 -1.47
C LEU A 19 -7.21 22.56 -0.62
N TYR A 20 -7.21 21.33 -0.10
CA TYR A 20 -8.32 20.72 0.63
C TYR A 20 -7.81 20.03 1.91
N PRO A 21 -7.45 20.80 2.95
CA PRO A 21 -6.92 20.23 4.18
C PRO A 21 -7.87 19.22 4.81
N GLY A 22 -7.35 18.04 5.16
CA GLY A 22 -8.12 16.96 5.79
C GLY A 22 -9.00 16.13 4.84
N VAL A 23 -9.06 16.44 3.54
CA VAL A 23 -9.87 15.67 2.58
C VAL A 23 -9.13 14.44 2.06
N PHE A 24 -7.83 14.57 1.77
CA PHE A 24 -7.03 13.51 1.18
C PHE A 24 -6.21 12.78 2.25
N ILE A 25 -6.06 11.46 2.05
CA ILE A 25 -5.17 10.61 2.84
C ILE A 25 -4.31 9.78 1.89
N ARG A 26 -3.04 9.60 2.24
CA ARG A 26 -2.14 8.67 1.56
C ARG A 26 -2.07 7.37 2.35
N VAL A 27 -2.26 6.25 1.66
CA VAL A 27 -2.23 4.91 2.26
C VAL A 27 -1.24 4.01 1.51
N LYS A 28 -0.62 3.08 2.21
CA LYS A 28 0.27 2.07 1.62
C LYS A 28 -0.35 0.68 1.73
N TYR A 29 -0.12 -0.16 0.74
CA TYR A 29 -0.63 -1.53 0.77
C TYR A 29 0.04 -2.36 1.87
N GLU A 30 1.31 -2.07 2.14
CA GLU A 30 2.13 -2.70 3.17
C GLU A 30 1.54 -2.46 4.56
N ASP A 31 1.07 -1.24 4.85
CA ASP A 31 0.43 -0.90 6.13
C ASP A 31 -0.86 -1.73 6.34
N LEU A 32 -1.66 -1.92 5.28
CA LEU A 32 -2.84 -2.78 5.30
C LEU A 32 -2.48 -4.25 5.58
N VAL A 33 -1.37 -4.73 5.02
CA VAL A 33 -0.92 -6.12 5.21
C VAL A 33 -0.36 -6.34 6.62
N LEU A 34 0.40 -5.38 7.14
CA LEU A 34 1.09 -5.48 8.43
C LEU A 34 0.12 -5.35 9.62
N ASP A 35 -0.80 -4.39 9.57
CA ASP A 35 -1.84 -4.22 10.59
C ASP A 35 -3.17 -3.78 9.96
N PRO A 36 -3.99 -4.74 9.46
CA PRO A 36 -5.27 -4.43 8.85
C PRO A 36 -6.23 -3.67 9.77
N LYS A 37 -6.14 -3.88 11.09
CA LYS A 37 -7.02 -3.24 12.07
C LYS A 37 -6.65 -1.78 12.23
N GLN A 38 -5.36 -1.49 12.46
CA GLN A 38 -4.90 -0.10 12.59
C GLN A 38 -5.04 0.67 11.28
N PHE A 39 -4.79 0.02 10.14
CA PHE A 39 -5.04 0.59 8.82
C PHE A 39 -6.52 0.96 8.65
N GLY A 40 -7.43 0.01 8.93
CA GLY A 40 -8.87 0.22 8.84
C GLY A 40 -9.34 1.37 9.72
N LYS A 41 -8.89 1.41 10.97
CA LYS A 41 -9.18 2.50 11.90
C LYS A 41 -8.73 3.85 11.34
N THR A 42 -7.51 3.94 10.82
CA THR A 42 -6.96 5.18 10.24
C THR A 42 -7.82 5.70 9.08
N VAL A 43 -8.21 4.82 8.15
CA VAL A 43 -9.06 5.18 7.01
C VAL A 43 -10.47 5.57 7.44
N TYR A 44 -11.07 4.84 8.38
CA TYR A 44 -12.42 5.13 8.87
C TYR A 44 -12.49 6.45 9.65
N GLN A 45 -11.48 6.73 10.47
CA GLN A 45 -11.37 7.99 11.20
C GLN A 45 -11.20 9.18 10.27
N HIS A 46 -10.45 9.02 9.17
CA HIS A 46 -10.30 10.06 8.15
C HIS A 46 -11.63 10.45 7.50
N ILE A 47 -12.58 9.51 7.38
CA ILE A 47 -13.93 9.78 6.84
C ILE A 47 -14.98 10.09 7.92
N GLY A 48 -14.56 10.36 9.16
CA GLY A 48 -15.44 10.76 10.25
C GLY A 48 -16.16 9.62 10.97
N LEU A 49 -15.68 8.37 10.83
CA LEU A 49 -16.19 7.21 11.56
C LEU A 49 -15.23 6.81 12.69
N GLU A 50 -15.73 6.24 13.78
CA GLU A 50 -14.88 5.93 14.95
C GLU A 50 -13.87 4.78 14.68
N ASP A 51 -14.33 3.71 14.03
CA ASP A 51 -13.53 2.52 13.72
C ASP A 51 -14.12 1.73 12.53
N CYS A 52 -13.31 0.83 11.96
CA CYS A 52 -13.74 -0.11 10.95
C CYS A 52 -14.65 -1.21 11.52
N SER A 53 -15.59 -1.70 10.71
CA SER A 53 -16.52 -2.74 11.17
C SER A 53 -15.83 -4.11 11.26
N ALA A 54 -16.31 -4.96 12.19
CA ALA A 54 -15.83 -6.34 12.29
C ALA A 54 -16.02 -7.13 10.97
N SER A 55 -17.09 -6.83 10.22
CA SER A 55 -17.31 -7.44 8.90
C SER A 55 -16.27 -6.99 7.88
N TRP A 56 -15.91 -5.70 7.86
CA TRP A 56 -14.86 -5.19 6.97
C TRP A 56 -13.52 -5.85 7.29
N LEU A 57 -13.15 -5.90 8.58
CA LEU A 57 -11.89 -6.51 9.02
C LEU A 57 -11.83 -7.98 8.63
N LYS A 58 -12.92 -8.73 8.83
CA LYS A 58 -13.01 -10.14 8.43
C LYS A 58 -12.85 -10.32 6.92
N THR A 59 -13.46 -9.44 6.12
CA THR A 59 -13.30 -9.46 4.66
C THR A 59 -11.85 -9.23 4.26
N VAL A 60 -11.20 -8.20 4.81
CA VAL A 60 -9.80 -7.90 4.53
C VAL A 60 -8.89 -9.06 4.91
N GLN A 61 -9.04 -9.61 6.12
CA GLN A 61 -8.26 -10.77 6.57
C GLN A 61 -8.44 -11.97 5.63
N SER A 62 -9.68 -12.23 5.19
CA SER A 62 -9.98 -13.30 4.24
C SER A 62 -9.37 -13.05 2.87
N SER A 63 -9.29 -11.79 2.43
CA SER A 63 -8.64 -11.40 1.18
C SER A 63 -7.12 -11.44 1.26
N LEU A 64 -6.51 -11.24 2.43
CA LEU A 64 -5.05 -11.31 2.63
C LEU A 64 -4.55 -12.76 2.85
N HIS A 65 -5.42 -13.64 3.35
CA HIS A 65 -5.11 -15.03 3.72
C HIS A 65 -6.08 -16.03 3.06
N GLY A 66 -6.45 -15.79 1.81
CA GLY A 66 -7.40 -16.62 1.08
C GLY A 66 -6.87 -18.02 0.79
N SER A 67 -7.77 -19.01 0.72
CA SER A 67 -7.39 -20.40 0.40
C SER A 67 -6.83 -20.57 -1.02
N LYS A 68 -7.23 -19.69 -1.95
CA LYS A 68 -6.69 -19.58 -3.32
C LYS A 68 -6.55 -18.12 -3.70
N ALA A 69 -5.46 -17.78 -4.38
CA ALA A 69 -5.37 -16.50 -5.08
C ALA A 69 -6.38 -16.50 -6.24
N SER A 70 -7.10 -15.40 -6.43
CA SER A 70 -8.13 -15.27 -7.48
C SER A 70 -7.53 -15.04 -8.89
N GLY A 71 -6.37 -15.63 -9.18
CA GLY A 71 -5.63 -15.47 -10.44
C GLY A 71 -4.85 -14.15 -10.56
N SER A 72 -4.29 -13.88 -11.74
CA SER A 72 -3.39 -12.75 -12.00
C SER A 72 -4.03 -11.37 -11.79
N PHE A 73 -5.34 -11.26 -11.98
CA PHE A 73 -6.13 -10.03 -11.75
C PHE A 73 -6.97 -10.08 -10.47
N GLY A 74 -6.76 -11.11 -9.66
CA GLY A 74 -7.51 -11.33 -8.45
C GLY A 74 -7.13 -10.37 -7.31
N THR A 75 -8.12 -9.94 -6.54
CA THR A 75 -7.94 -9.11 -5.34
C THR A 75 -7.63 -9.92 -4.08
N SER A 76 -7.89 -11.23 -4.08
CA SER A 76 -7.52 -12.13 -2.99
C SER A 76 -6.11 -12.68 -3.16
N ARG A 77 -5.33 -12.64 -2.09
CA ARG A 77 -3.99 -13.20 -1.95
C ARG A 77 -4.04 -14.42 -1.05
N LYS A 78 -3.16 -15.39 -1.35
CA LYS A 78 -2.94 -16.55 -0.48
C LYS A 78 -2.20 -16.14 0.80
N ASN A 79 -1.26 -15.21 0.66
CA ASN A 79 -0.49 -14.65 1.75
C ASN A 79 -0.07 -13.21 1.40
N GLY A 80 -0.68 -12.22 2.06
CA GLY A 80 -0.35 -10.80 1.87
C GLY A 80 1.10 -10.46 2.25
N THR A 81 1.61 -11.05 3.34
CA THR A 81 3.00 -10.84 3.79
C THR A 81 3.99 -11.37 2.76
N GLU A 82 3.74 -12.55 2.20
CA GLU A 82 4.56 -13.07 1.11
C GLU A 82 4.53 -12.13 -0.09
N ALA A 83 3.37 -11.56 -0.43
CA ALA A 83 3.24 -10.66 -1.57
C ALA A 83 4.10 -9.39 -1.44
N ILE A 84 4.21 -8.80 -0.24
CA ILE A 84 5.04 -7.60 -0.01
C ILE A 84 6.54 -7.92 0.10
N GLU A 85 6.90 -9.13 0.53
CA GLU A 85 8.31 -9.55 0.70
C GLU A 85 8.89 -10.29 -0.51
N LYS A 86 8.04 -10.71 -1.46
CA LYS A 86 8.42 -11.58 -2.59
C LYS A 86 9.59 -11.04 -3.40
N TRP A 87 9.62 -9.72 -3.62
CA TRP A 87 10.67 -9.07 -4.42
C TRP A 87 12.06 -9.27 -3.82
N ARG A 88 12.20 -9.38 -2.49
CA ARG A 88 13.50 -9.61 -1.83
C ARG A 88 14.13 -10.95 -2.19
N LYS A 89 13.31 -11.94 -2.59
CA LYS A 89 13.76 -13.28 -2.97
C LYS A 89 13.97 -13.44 -4.47
N GLU A 90 13.24 -12.68 -5.28
CA GLU A 90 13.21 -12.84 -6.74
C GLU A 90 14.04 -11.79 -7.49
N MET A 91 14.35 -10.65 -6.86
CA MET A 91 15.13 -9.59 -7.50
C MET A 91 16.62 -9.84 -7.32
N THR A 92 17.38 -9.71 -8.41
CA THR A 92 18.84 -9.78 -8.37
C THR A 92 19.44 -8.47 -7.87
N ASP A 93 20.63 -8.52 -7.27
CA ASP A 93 21.33 -7.32 -6.77
C ASP A 93 21.53 -6.26 -7.85
N GLN A 94 21.85 -6.66 -9.08
CA GLN A 94 21.98 -5.74 -10.21
C GLN A 94 20.68 -4.96 -10.45
N LYS A 95 19.53 -5.66 -10.45
CA LYS A 95 18.23 -5.05 -10.72
C LYS A 95 17.75 -4.21 -9.55
N LEU A 96 18.06 -4.64 -8.32
CA LEU A 96 17.82 -3.85 -7.12
C LEU A 96 18.58 -2.53 -7.16
N ASN A 97 19.88 -2.56 -7.51
CA ASN A 97 20.70 -1.35 -7.64
C ASN A 97 20.17 -0.41 -8.73
N GLU A 98 19.77 -0.96 -9.88
CA GLU A 98 19.17 -0.18 -10.96
C GLU A 98 17.86 0.49 -10.51
N VAL A 99 16.97 -0.23 -9.82
CA VAL A 99 15.72 0.33 -9.28
C VAL A 99 16.01 1.41 -8.23
N ASN A 100 16.95 1.17 -7.32
CA ASN A 100 17.33 2.13 -6.30
C ASN A 100 17.90 3.42 -6.89
N GLN A 101 18.68 3.33 -7.97
CA GLN A 101 19.20 4.50 -8.68
C GLN A 101 18.11 5.24 -9.45
N ILE A 102 17.27 4.53 -10.22
CA ILE A 102 16.27 5.18 -11.07
C ILE A 102 15.13 5.79 -10.24
N CYS A 103 14.75 5.14 -9.14
CA CYS A 103 13.60 5.51 -8.32
C CYS A 103 14.00 6.12 -6.97
N GLU A 104 15.26 6.54 -6.80
CA GLU A 104 15.85 7.07 -5.56
C GLU A 104 14.95 8.11 -4.88
N ASN A 105 14.50 9.11 -5.63
CA ASN A 105 13.68 10.21 -5.12
C ASN A 105 12.38 9.70 -4.45
N VAL A 106 11.70 8.75 -5.10
CA VAL A 106 10.43 8.20 -4.59
C VAL A 106 10.66 7.32 -3.37
N LEU A 107 11.67 6.45 -3.42
CA LEU A 107 12.01 5.55 -2.32
C LEU A 107 12.36 6.35 -1.06
N SER A 108 13.25 7.34 -1.20
CA SER A 108 13.63 8.24 -0.12
C SER A 108 12.43 9.01 0.45
N THR A 109 11.58 9.58 -0.42
CA THR A 109 10.39 10.33 0.00
C THR A 109 9.39 9.47 0.78
N LEU A 110 9.27 8.18 0.44
CA LEU A 110 8.35 7.25 1.08
C LEU A 110 8.96 6.50 2.29
N GLY A 111 10.27 6.67 2.52
CA GLY A 111 11.01 6.11 3.65
C GLY A 111 11.48 4.67 3.47
N TYR A 112 11.77 4.26 2.23
CA TYR A 112 12.34 2.95 1.89
C TYR A 112 13.86 2.98 1.77
#